data_AF-A0A7Y2UNL1-F1
#
_entry.id   AF-A0A7Y2UNL1-F1
#
_cell.length_a   1.000
_cell.length_b   1.000
_cell.length_c   1.000
_cell.angle_alpha   90.00
_cell.angle_beta   90.00
_cell.angle_gamma   90.00
#
_symmetry.space_group_name_H-M   'P 1'
#
loop_
_entity.id
_entity.type
_entity.pdbx_description
1 polymer ?
#
loop_
_entity_poly.entity_id
_entity_poly.type
_entity_poly.pdbx_seq_one_letter_code
_entity_poly.pdbx_strand_id
1 'polypeptide(L)' 'MTTIESDDLITSVADSLQCISSYHPIDFVQAMHRAYLNEKSEAAKDAIAQILIN' A
#
# COMPACT_ATOMS: atom_id res chain seq x y z
N MET A 1 23.82 -22.67 -16.28
CA MET A 1 22.97 -22.65 -15.07
C MET A 1 23.42 -21.46 -14.25
N THR A 2 22.53 -20.53 -13.94
CA THR A 2 22.88 -19.32 -13.17
C THR A 2 22.76 -19.66 -11.69
N THR A 3 23.82 -19.43 -10.92
CA THR A 3 23.79 -19.59 -9.46
C THR A 3 23.13 -18.34 -8.87
N ILE A 4 22.12 -18.53 -8.01
CA ILE A 4 21.51 -17.45 -7.22
C ILE A 4 22.20 -17.47 -5.86
N GLU A 5 22.80 -16.35 -5.47
CA GLU A 5 23.46 -16.20 -4.18
C GLU A 5 22.45 -15.80 -3.09
N SER A 6 22.83 -15.94 -1.82
CA SER A 6 21.95 -15.56 -0.71
C SER A 6 21.58 -14.07 -0.76
N ASP A 7 22.52 -13.22 -1.18
CA ASP A 7 22.30 -11.78 -1.29
C ASP A 7 21.28 -11.41 -2.37
N ASP A 8 21.19 -12.18 -3.46
CA ASP A 8 20.17 -12.00 -4.50
C ASP A 8 18.76 -12.21 -3.93
N LEU A 9 18.60 -13.26 -3.11
CA LEU A 9 17.33 -13.58 -2.47
C LEU A 9 16.95 -12.51 -1.44
N ILE A 10 17.90 -12.11 -0.59
CA ILE A 10 17.68 -11.08 0.44
C ILE A 10 17.25 -9.77 -0.22
N THR A 11 17.96 -9.35 -1.27
CA THR A 11 17.66 -8.11 -2.00
C THR A 11 16.28 -8.20 -2.65
N SER A 12 15.98 -9.31 -3.34
CA SER A 12 14.67 -9.50 -4.00
C SER A 12 13.50 -9.43 -3.01
N VAL A 13 13.63 -10.05 -1.83
CA VAL A 13 12.58 -10.00 -0.80
C VAL A 13 12.48 -8.61 -0.19
N ALA A 14 13.61 -7.96 0.13
CA ALA A 14 13.63 -6.61 0.68
C ALA A 14 12.93 -5.60 -0.26
N ASP A 15 13.26 -5.64 -1.55
CA ASP A 15 12.65 -4.77 -2.57
C ASP A 15 11.15 -5.03 -2.71
N SER A 16 10.75 -6.31 -2.67
CA SER A 16 9.34 -6.70 -2.73
C SER A 16 8.56 -6.17 -1.53
N LEU A 17 9.10 -6.30 -0.32
CA LEU A 17 8.47 -5.80 0.91
C LEU A 17 8.41 -4.27 0.93
N GLN A 18 9.45 -3.58 0.47
CA GLN A 18 9.44 -2.13 0.33
C GLN A 18 8.34 -1.67 -0.63
N CYS A 19 8.20 -2.35 -1.78
CA CYS A 19 7.16 -2.05 -2.75
C CYS A 19 5.76 -2.25 -2.16
N ILE A 20 5.51 -3.38 -1.50
CA ILE A 20 4.21 -3.68 -0.86
C ILE A 20 3.87 -2.65 0.22
N SER A 21 4.86 -2.16 0.98
CA SER A 21 4.63 -1.19 2.05
C SER A 21 4.38 0.24 1.54
N SER A 22 4.90 0.60 0.36
CA SER A 22 4.85 1.98 -0.15
C SER A 22 3.83 2.19 -1.27
N TYR A 23 3.44 1.12 -1.98
CA TYR A 23 2.50 1.22 -3.08
C TYR A 23 1.22 0.48 -2.78
N HIS A 24 0.11 1.19 -2.94
CA HIS A 24 -1.21 0.65 -2.78
C HIS A 24 -1.82 0.32 -4.15
N PRO A 25 -2.41 -0.87 -4.31
CA PRO A 25 -3.18 -1.22 -5.51
C PRO A 25 -4.30 -0.21 -5.81
N ILE A 26 -4.60 0.00 -7.11
CA ILE A 26 -5.59 0.99 -7.55
C ILE A 26 -7.00 0.71 -7.01
N ASP A 27 -7.36 -0.56 -6.86
CA ASP A 27 -8.63 -1.01 -6.31
C ASP A 27 -8.77 -0.64 -4.82
N PHE A 28 -7.69 -0.74 -4.03
CA PHE A 28 -7.66 -0.25 -2.65
C PHE A 28 -7.93 1.26 -2.60
N VAL A 29 -7.20 2.06 -3.39
CA VAL A 29 -7.37 3.53 -3.41
C VAL A 29 -8.79 3.90 -3.81
N GLN A 30 -9.35 3.25 -4.84
CA GLN A 30 -10.73 3.48 -5.26
C GLN A 30 -11.76 3.08 -4.19
N ALA A 31 -11.52 1.98 -3.47
CA ALA A 31 -12.38 1.55 -2.37
C ALA A 31 -12.35 2.56 -1.22
N MET A 32 -11.18 3.04 -0.84
CA MET A 32 -11.01 4.07 0.20
C MET A 32 -11.64 5.40 -0.21
N HIS A 33 -11.51 5.82 -1.46
CA HIS A 33 -12.19 7.02 -1.96
C HIS A 33 -13.72 6.87 -1.93
N ARG A 34 -14.26 5.71 -2.31
CA ARG A 34 -15.70 5.44 -2.16
C ARG A 34 -16.13 5.46 -0.69
N ALA A 35 -15.34 4.94 0.23
CA ALA A 35 -15.62 4.99 1.66
C ALA A 35 -15.65 6.45 2.15
N TYR A 36 -14.66 7.27 1.76
CA TYR A 36 -14.60 8.70 2.09
C TYR A 36 -15.87 9.47 1.69
N LEU A 37 -16.38 9.22 0.48
CA LEU A 37 -17.57 9.90 -0.03
C LEU A 37 -18.86 9.50 0.71
N ASN A 38 -18.93 8.28 1.23
CA ASN A 38 -20.13 7.75 1.88
C ASN A 38 -20.11 7.86 3.41
N GLU A 39 -18.94 8.09 4.01
CA GLU A 39 -18.77 8.19 5.45
C GLU A 39 -19.44 9.47 6.00
N LYS A 40 -20.14 9.31 7.13
CA LYS A 40 -20.91 10.37 7.79
C LYS A 40 -20.24 10.89 9.06
N SER A 41 -19.39 10.08 9.69
CA SER A 41 -18.62 10.49 10.85
C SER A 41 -17.41 11.30 10.41
N GLU A 42 -17.36 12.57 10.78
CA GLU A 42 -16.25 13.47 10.40
C GLU A 42 -14.89 12.92 10.83
N ALA A 43 -14.77 12.38 12.05
CA ALA A 43 -13.53 11.78 12.52
C ALA A 43 -13.10 10.56 11.70
N ALA A 44 -14.06 9.72 11.26
CA ALA A 44 -13.75 8.57 10.41
C ALA A 44 -13.40 9.01 8.98
N LYS A 45 -14.09 10.03 8.47
CA LYS A 45 -13.84 10.62 7.16
C LYS A 45 -12.46 11.26 7.08
N ASP A 46 -12.03 11.95 8.12
CA ASP A 46 -10.68 12.52 8.24
C ASP A 46 -9.61 11.42 8.29
N ALA A 47 -9.86 10.31 9.00
CA ALA A 47 -8.94 9.18 9.03
C ALA A 47 -8.79 8.53 7.64
N ILE A 48 -9.88 8.38 6.88
CA ILE A 48 -9.83 7.87 5.51
C ILE A 48 -9.07 8.86 4.60
N ALA A 49 -9.28 10.16 4.76
CA ALA A 49 -8.54 11.18 4.01
C ALA A 49 -7.03 11.11 4.27
N GLN A 50 -6.63 10.92 5.52
CA GLN A 50 -5.22 10.72 5.87
C GLN A 50 -4.64 9.47 5.22
N ILE A 51 -5.38 8.35 5.18
CA ILE A 51 -4.93 7.13 4.48
C ILE A 51 -4.77 7.38 2.97
N LEU A 52 -5.59 8.23 2.36
CA LEU A 52 -5.50 8.55 0.92
C LEU A 52 -4.38 9.53 0.58
N ILE A 53 -3.92 10.35 1.54
CA ILE A 53 -2.83 11.32 1.36
C ILE A 53 -1.45 10.67 1.51
N ASN A 54 -1.34 9.72 2.44
CA ASN A 54 -0.11 8.97 2.72
C ASN A 54 0.18 7.91 1.65
#